data_AF-A0A8D8YU93-F1
#
_entry.id   AF-A0A8D8YU93-F1
#
_cell.length_a   1.000
_cell.length_b   1.000
_cell.length_c   1.000
_cell.angle_alpha   90.00
_cell.angle_beta   90.00
_cell.angle_gamma   90.00
#
_symmetry.space_group_name_H-M   'P 1'
#
loop_
_entity.id
_entity.type
_entity.pdbx_description
1 polymer ?
#
loop_
_entity_poly.entity_id
_entity_poly.type
_entity_poly.pdbx_seq_one_letter_code
_entity_poly.pdbx_strand_id
1 'polypeptide(L)'
;MAESSVKPADESLKCKKLEYNIHSYSSYSTTYVPENIKVDKSNDQSSRWSSDSNFPRQYLVLKLDRPAIVKSITFGKFEKMHVCNLKKFKIFGGMDENTTIELLDWGLKNDSNSETFDLKHSLGEGQFPCSYIRIEPIQSWGPSFNFSVWYVELRGDDDRTRVKRAGQWLEQYRDLEITKLCMKYFRQKNQMEIYNALQSATGITLEHPLLTQLFNILVHDGDYEQVEQLMTNAIHNDYLAWYISQQDYRPCWSRVSTPGPRPGMRGGHQMVLDPLTQTVYLLGGWDGTQDLSDLWSYSIRESQWTLICPNVEYVGGPTPRSCHKLCLDPESYNILNLFIYRVVPRLGPVTSSVWIRKGGRSLFSADIWTSNSDSLNS
;
A
#
# COMPACT_ATOMS: atom_id res chain seq x y z
N MET A 1 6.94 7.96 52.25
CA MET A 1 7.78 8.32 51.09
C MET A 1 6.89 8.20 49.88
N ALA A 2 6.43 9.34 49.36
CA ALA A 2 5.57 9.39 48.19
C ALA A 2 6.46 9.56 46.97
N GLU A 3 6.57 8.52 46.16
CA GLU A 3 7.25 8.59 44.87
C GLU A 3 6.35 9.31 43.87
N SER A 4 6.72 10.55 43.56
CA SER A 4 6.10 11.36 42.52
C SER A 4 6.41 10.76 41.15
N SER A 5 5.42 10.09 40.56
CA SER A 5 5.43 9.70 39.15
C SER A 5 5.23 10.95 38.29
N VAL A 6 6.34 11.57 37.89
CA VAL A 6 6.33 12.60 36.84
C VAL A 6 6.05 11.89 35.52
N LYS A 7 4.79 11.91 35.07
CA LYS A 7 4.43 11.62 33.68
C LYS A 7 5.19 12.61 32.78
N PRO A 8 5.80 12.18 31.65
CA PRO A 8 6.32 13.14 30.69
C PRO A 8 5.15 13.99 30.21
N ALA A 9 5.27 15.30 30.42
CA ALA A 9 4.30 16.26 29.94
C ALA A 9 4.16 16.08 28.43
N ASP A 10 2.92 15.86 28.01
CA ASP A 10 2.48 15.93 26.63
C ASP A 10 2.77 17.37 26.15
N GLU A 11 3.95 17.59 25.56
CA GLU A 11 4.34 18.84 24.91
C GLU A 11 3.52 18.99 23.63
N SER A 12 2.25 19.33 23.78
CA SER A 12 1.40 19.78 22.69
C SER A 12 2.12 20.96 22.02
N LEU A 13 2.71 20.68 20.85
CA LEU A 13 3.44 21.64 20.03
C LEU A 13 2.60 22.91 19.89
N LYS A 14 3.11 24.04 20.39
CA LYS A 14 2.50 25.36 20.22
C LYS A 14 2.57 25.74 18.73
N CYS A 15 1.64 25.23 17.95
CA CYS A 15 1.44 25.62 16.57
C CYS A 15 0.83 27.03 16.58
N LYS A 16 1.61 28.01 16.15
CA LYS A 16 1.20 29.41 16.11
C LYS A 16 1.30 29.97 14.70
N LYS A 17 0.64 31.10 14.47
CA LYS A 17 0.77 31.88 13.24
C LYS A 17 2.21 32.38 13.09
N LEU A 18 2.77 32.18 11.91
CA LEU A 18 4.12 32.59 11.55
C LEU A 18 4.06 33.84 10.67
N GLU A 19 4.79 34.87 11.07
CA GLU A 19 4.89 36.11 10.30
C GLU A 19 5.91 35.96 9.17
N TYR A 20 5.57 36.52 8.01
CA TYR A 20 6.40 36.50 6.82
C TYR A 20 6.28 37.80 6.01
N ASN A 21 7.29 38.01 5.18
CA ASN A 21 7.33 39.07 4.18
C ASN A 21 7.49 38.49 2.79
N ILE A 22 7.00 39.21 1.78
CA ILE A 22 7.23 38.83 0.39
C ILE A 22 8.71 39.06 0.09
N HIS A 23 9.42 38.00 -0.27
CA HIS A 23 10.84 38.05 -0.56
C HIS A 23 11.12 38.30 -2.03
N SER A 24 10.50 37.49 -2.88
CA SER A 24 10.60 37.59 -4.33
C SER A 24 9.35 37.00 -4.99
N TYR A 25 9.12 37.35 -6.25
CA TYR A 25 7.96 36.92 -7.01
C TYR A 25 8.29 36.96 -8.50
N SER A 26 7.57 36.19 -9.30
CA SER A 26 7.80 36.11 -10.75
C SER A 26 7.27 37.32 -11.50
N SER A 27 5.99 37.63 -11.31
CA SER A 27 5.29 38.75 -11.94
C SER A 27 4.03 39.08 -11.14
N TYR A 28 3.43 40.23 -11.41
CA TYR A 28 2.10 40.55 -10.94
C TYR A 28 1.39 41.48 -11.92
N SER A 29 0.07 41.40 -11.97
CA SER A 29 -0.76 42.29 -12.78
C SER A 29 -1.15 43.54 -11.98
N THR A 30 -0.86 44.73 -12.54
CA THR A 30 -1.23 46.08 -12.05
C THR A 30 -1.51 46.23 -10.55
N THR A 31 -2.76 46.06 -10.13
CA THR A 31 -3.23 46.30 -8.75
C THR A 31 -3.20 45.05 -7.85
N TYR A 32 -2.94 43.88 -8.42
CA TYR A 32 -2.93 42.59 -7.73
C TYR A 32 -1.52 42.26 -7.20
N VAL A 33 -1.02 43.13 -6.33
CA VAL A 33 0.34 43.03 -5.79
C VAL A 33 0.53 41.80 -4.89
N PRO A 34 1.76 41.24 -4.81
CA PRO A 34 2.09 40.09 -3.96
C PRO A 34 1.72 40.27 -2.48
N GLU A 35 1.82 41.48 -1.94
CA GLU A 35 1.56 41.79 -0.54
C GLU A 35 0.10 41.58 -0.12
N ASN A 36 -0.83 41.58 -1.10
CA ASN A 36 -2.26 41.39 -0.85
C ASN A 36 -2.56 40.04 -0.18
N ILE A 37 -1.71 39.02 -0.40
CA ILE A 37 -1.91 37.70 0.21
C ILE A 37 -1.77 37.69 1.73
N LYS A 38 -1.27 38.77 2.35
CA LYS A 38 -1.10 38.86 3.81
C LYS A 38 -2.40 39.15 4.55
N VAL A 39 -3.43 39.63 3.85
CA VAL A 39 -4.68 40.09 4.48
C VAL A 39 -5.85 39.27 3.94
N ASP A 40 -6.60 38.65 4.85
CA ASP A 40 -7.79 37.88 4.48
C ASP A 40 -8.99 38.83 4.30
N LYS A 41 -9.26 39.20 3.04
CA LYS A 41 -10.42 40.02 2.65
C LYS A 41 -11.20 39.34 1.54
N SER A 42 -11.97 38.31 1.90
CA SER A 42 -12.81 37.55 0.97
C SER A 42 -13.83 38.39 0.18
N ASN A 43 -14.24 39.55 0.72
CA ASN A 43 -15.21 40.45 0.11
C ASN A 43 -14.60 41.45 -0.90
N ASP A 44 -13.27 41.53 -0.98
CA ASP A 44 -12.56 42.47 -1.85
C ASP A 44 -11.90 41.72 -3.01
N GLN A 45 -12.44 41.87 -4.21
CA GLN A 45 -11.92 41.21 -5.42
C GLN A 45 -10.48 41.63 -5.75
N SER A 46 -10.04 42.81 -5.29
CA SER A 46 -8.69 43.33 -5.52
C SER A 46 -7.66 42.80 -4.52
N SER A 47 -8.10 42.26 -3.38
CA SER A 47 -7.25 41.73 -2.31
C SER A 47 -6.70 40.34 -2.65
N ARG A 48 -5.88 40.29 -3.70
CA ARG A 48 -5.18 39.09 -4.15
C ARG A 48 -3.86 39.46 -4.83
N TRP A 49 -2.94 38.51 -4.84
CA TRP A 49 -1.91 38.48 -5.87
C TRP A 49 -2.48 37.87 -7.13
N SER A 50 -2.11 38.39 -8.29
CA SER A 50 -2.35 37.73 -9.57
C SER A 50 -1.16 37.85 -10.48
N SER A 51 -0.71 36.75 -11.07
CA SER A 51 0.39 36.77 -12.05
C SER A 51 0.01 37.63 -13.27
N ASP A 52 1.02 38.16 -13.97
CA ASP A 52 0.80 38.91 -15.20
C ASP A 52 0.49 37.98 -16.38
N SER A 53 1.07 36.77 -16.35
CA SER A 53 0.85 35.71 -17.33
C SER A 53 0.83 34.32 -16.67
N ASN A 54 0.45 33.30 -17.44
CA ASN A 54 0.60 31.89 -17.06
C ASN A 54 1.93 31.27 -17.51
N PHE A 55 2.75 32.03 -18.26
CA PHE A 55 3.99 31.57 -18.84
C PHE A 55 5.05 32.69 -18.83
N PRO A 56 6.30 32.44 -18.38
CA PRO A 56 6.86 31.16 -17.89
C PRO A 56 6.34 30.80 -16.48
N ARG A 57 6.96 29.80 -15.83
CA ARG A 57 6.60 29.35 -14.47
C ARG A 57 6.53 30.54 -13.50
N GLN A 58 5.38 30.69 -12.85
CA GLN A 58 5.14 31.76 -11.88
C GLN A 58 5.42 31.26 -10.46
N TYR A 59 5.79 32.18 -9.57
CA TYR A 59 6.09 31.85 -8.19
C TYR A 59 5.92 33.05 -7.25
N LEU A 60 5.73 32.74 -5.97
CA LEU A 60 5.87 33.65 -4.84
C LEU A 60 6.85 33.02 -3.85
N VAL A 61 7.84 33.78 -3.39
CA VAL A 61 8.73 33.39 -2.29
C VAL A 61 8.42 34.26 -1.08
N LEU A 62 8.08 33.61 0.02
CA LEU A 62 7.81 34.19 1.32
C LEU A 62 9.05 33.96 2.20
N LYS A 63 9.55 35.01 2.84
CA LYS A 63 10.60 34.91 3.84
C LYS A 63 9.99 35.08 5.21
N LEU A 64 10.14 34.05 6.05
CA LEU A 64 9.71 34.09 7.44
C LEU A 64 10.58 35.08 8.23
N ASP A 65 9.97 35.81 9.16
CA ASP A 65 10.69 36.74 10.02
C ASP A 65 11.69 36.02 10.93
N ARG A 66 11.35 34.78 11.29
CA ARG A 66 12.21 33.85 12.04
C ARG A 66 12.12 32.47 11.40
N PRO A 67 13.24 31.73 11.31
CA PRO A 67 13.20 30.35 10.86
C PRO A 67 12.27 29.54 11.77
N ALA A 68 11.46 28.67 11.18
CA ALA A 68 10.43 27.91 11.89
C ALA A 68 10.23 26.54 11.26
N ILE A 69 9.74 25.58 12.05
CA ILE A 69 9.24 24.31 11.56
C ILE A 69 7.81 24.56 11.10
N VAL A 70 7.64 24.78 9.80
CA VAL A 70 6.35 25.13 9.19
C VAL A 70 5.52 23.87 9.03
N LYS A 71 4.36 23.82 9.69
CA LYS A 71 3.52 22.62 9.74
C LYS A 71 2.33 22.67 8.81
N SER A 72 1.74 23.84 8.62
CA SER A 72 0.55 23.97 7.79
C SER A 72 0.52 25.31 7.06
N ILE A 73 -0.17 25.31 5.93
CA ILE A 73 -0.50 26.50 5.16
C ILE A 73 -2.01 26.57 4.97
N THR A 74 -2.58 27.77 5.09
CA THR A 74 -3.99 28.02 4.80
C THR A 74 -4.08 28.97 3.61
N PHE A 75 -4.91 28.61 2.64
CA PHE A 75 -5.29 29.49 1.54
C PHE A 75 -6.69 30.02 1.79
N GLY A 76 -6.83 31.34 1.92
CA GLY A 76 -8.15 31.98 1.87
C GLY A 76 -8.63 32.12 0.42
N LYS A 77 -9.92 32.43 0.27
CA LYS A 77 -10.59 32.51 -1.04
C LYS A 77 -11.54 33.69 -1.11
N PHE A 78 -11.89 34.05 -2.35
CA PHE A 78 -12.94 35.01 -2.63
C PHE A 78 -14.32 34.45 -2.28
N GLU A 79 -15.27 35.32 -1.93
CA GLU A 79 -16.65 34.95 -1.56
C GLU A 79 -17.38 34.12 -2.64
N LYS A 80 -16.96 34.26 -3.91
CA LYS A 80 -17.50 33.50 -5.05
C LYS A 80 -16.42 32.64 -5.70
N MET A 81 -16.85 31.58 -6.38
CA MET A 81 -15.97 30.80 -7.24
C MET A 81 -15.23 31.69 -8.25
N HIS A 82 -13.96 31.41 -8.48
CA HIS A 82 -13.13 32.26 -9.32
C HIS A 82 -12.22 31.42 -10.24
N VAL A 83 -12.23 31.72 -11.54
CA VAL A 83 -11.49 30.97 -12.56
C VAL A 83 -9.97 30.97 -12.34
N CYS A 84 -9.43 32.04 -11.77
CA CYS A 84 -8.01 32.16 -11.40
C CYS A 84 -7.57 31.33 -10.17
N ASN A 85 -8.49 30.66 -9.48
CA ASN A 85 -8.13 29.81 -8.33
C ASN A 85 -7.16 28.69 -8.77
N LEU A 86 -6.22 28.35 -7.89
CA LEU A 86 -5.17 27.37 -8.18
C LEU A 86 -5.74 25.94 -8.17
N LYS A 87 -6.04 25.40 -9.34
CA LYS A 87 -6.40 23.99 -9.51
C LYS A 87 -5.24 23.06 -9.20
N LYS A 88 -4.00 23.49 -9.45
CA LYS A 88 -2.78 22.74 -9.09
C LYS A 88 -1.65 23.70 -8.73
N PHE A 89 -0.93 23.39 -7.66
CA PHE A 89 0.23 24.14 -7.19
C PHE A 89 1.19 23.24 -6.40
N LYS A 90 2.44 23.69 -6.28
CA LYS A 90 3.44 23.09 -5.39
C LYS A 90 3.93 24.09 -4.37
N ILE A 91 4.32 23.58 -3.21
CA ILE A 91 4.94 24.35 -2.15
C ILE A 91 6.30 23.76 -1.86
N PHE A 92 7.30 24.62 -1.81
CA PHE A 92 8.66 24.28 -1.45
C PHE A 92 9.08 25.09 -0.23
N GLY A 93 9.97 24.54 0.58
CA GLY A 93 10.52 25.25 1.73
C GLY A 93 11.95 24.84 2.03
N GLY A 94 12.72 25.76 2.58
CA GLY A 94 14.10 25.53 2.91
C GLY A 94 14.70 26.66 3.73
N MET A 95 15.92 26.43 4.22
CA MET A 95 16.71 27.47 4.89
C MET A 95 17.25 28.52 3.90
N ASP A 96 17.47 28.12 2.65
CA ASP A 96 17.91 28.95 1.53
C ASP A 96 17.01 28.73 0.31
N GLU A 97 16.97 29.70 -0.60
CA GLU A 97 16.15 29.63 -1.83
C GLU A 97 16.59 28.51 -2.80
N ASN A 98 17.90 28.20 -2.82
CA ASN A 98 18.46 27.22 -3.75
C ASN A 98 18.33 25.78 -3.25
N THR A 99 18.15 25.58 -1.94
CA THR A 99 18.16 24.24 -1.30
C THR A 99 16.80 23.90 -0.69
N THR A 100 15.74 24.08 -1.48
CA THR A 100 14.36 23.85 -1.05
C THR A 100 13.94 22.39 -1.20
N ILE A 101 13.01 21.96 -0.35
CA ILE A 101 12.40 20.64 -0.33
C ILE A 101 10.92 20.81 -0.72
N GLU A 102 10.39 19.91 -1.55
CA GLU A 102 8.95 19.89 -1.85
C GLU A 102 8.17 19.51 -0.59
N LEU A 103 7.32 20.43 -0.12
CA LEU A 103 6.52 20.28 1.08
C LEU A 103 5.09 19.77 0.80
N LEU A 104 4.54 20.12 -0.37
CA LEU A 104 3.19 19.78 -0.78
C LEU A 104 3.04 19.88 -2.32
N ASP A 105 2.39 18.90 -2.95
CA ASP A 105 1.86 18.97 -4.33
C ASP A 105 0.35 18.74 -4.26
N TRP A 106 -0.44 19.78 -4.48
CA TRP A 106 -1.89 19.74 -4.27
C TRP A 106 -2.65 20.73 -5.17
N GLY A 107 -3.96 20.86 -4.95
CA GLY A 107 -4.86 21.77 -5.67
C GLY A 107 -6.01 22.28 -4.80
N LEU A 108 -6.45 23.51 -5.03
CA LEU A 108 -7.59 24.11 -4.34
C LEU A 108 -8.90 23.73 -5.02
N LYS A 109 -9.94 23.51 -4.22
CA LYS A 109 -11.33 23.44 -4.71
C LYS A 109 -11.77 24.80 -5.23
N ASN A 110 -12.62 24.82 -6.25
CA ASN A 110 -13.18 26.07 -6.78
C ASN A 110 -14.45 26.50 -6.03
N ASP A 111 -14.30 26.80 -4.75
CA ASP A 111 -15.34 27.31 -3.86
C ASP A 111 -14.85 28.54 -3.08
N SER A 112 -15.61 29.00 -2.10
CA SER A 112 -15.30 30.16 -1.25
C SER A 112 -14.71 29.79 0.11
N ASN A 113 -14.51 28.50 0.38
CA ASN A 113 -14.09 28.03 1.70
C ASN A 113 -12.56 28.04 1.78
N SER A 114 -12.02 28.64 2.83
CA SER A 114 -10.58 28.57 3.12
C SER A 114 -10.15 27.11 3.32
N GLU A 115 -8.98 26.74 2.79
CA GLU A 115 -8.45 25.38 2.88
C GLU A 115 -7.09 25.38 3.59
N THR A 116 -6.95 24.54 4.60
CA THR A 116 -5.69 24.32 5.33
C THR A 116 -5.10 22.98 4.97
N PHE A 117 -3.80 22.96 4.68
CA PHE A 117 -3.05 21.76 4.32
C PHE A 117 -1.87 21.56 5.27
N ASP A 118 -1.66 20.31 5.67
CA ASP A 118 -0.45 19.91 6.37
C ASP A 118 0.72 19.85 5.38
N LEU A 119 1.80 20.52 5.76
CA LEU A 119 3.04 20.55 5.01
C LEU A 119 3.98 19.46 5.53
N LYS A 120 4.72 18.82 4.63
CA LYS A 120 5.82 17.95 5.00
C LYS A 120 6.85 18.75 5.82
N HIS A 121 7.08 18.33 7.06
CA HIS A 121 7.99 19.00 7.99
C HIS A 121 8.95 18.02 8.69
N SER A 122 8.98 16.76 8.22
CA SER A 122 9.91 15.72 8.66
C SER A 122 10.55 15.00 7.48
N LEU A 123 11.78 14.53 7.70
CA LEU A 123 12.56 13.68 6.81
C LEU A 123 13.11 12.51 7.64
N GLY A 124 12.71 11.28 7.32
CA GLY A 124 12.99 10.13 8.18
C GLY A 124 12.49 10.38 9.60
N GLU A 125 13.40 10.30 10.58
CA GLU A 125 13.12 10.46 12.02
C GLU A 125 13.20 11.92 12.51
N GLY A 126 13.65 12.87 11.68
CA GLY A 126 13.91 14.25 12.12
C GLY A 126 13.01 15.30 11.48
N GLN A 127 12.89 16.45 12.15
CA GLN A 127 12.22 17.64 11.63
C GLN A 127 13.21 18.61 11.02
N PHE A 128 12.76 19.44 10.09
CA PHE A 128 13.60 20.45 9.45
C PHE A 128 12.95 21.85 9.48
N PRO A 129 13.72 22.91 9.73
CA PRO A 129 13.23 24.28 9.70
C PRO A 129 13.23 24.85 8.28
N CYS A 130 12.38 25.86 8.07
CA CYS A 130 12.37 26.68 6.87
C CYS A 130 12.55 28.16 7.25
N SER A 131 13.28 28.89 6.42
CA SER A 131 13.31 30.36 6.41
C SER A 131 12.54 30.93 5.21
N TYR A 132 12.47 30.16 4.13
CA TYR A 132 11.79 30.54 2.89
C TYR A 132 10.70 29.51 2.57
N ILE A 133 9.54 29.99 2.12
CA ILE A 133 8.44 29.20 1.59
C ILE A 133 8.14 29.71 0.19
N ARG A 134 8.22 28.83 -0.80
CA ARG A 134 7.99 29.14 -2.21
C ARG A 134 6.72 28.46 -2.69
N ILE A 135 5.78 29.25 -3.18
CA ILE A 135 4.52 28.79 -3.76
C ILE A 135 4.67 28.85 -5.29
N GLU A 136 4.49 27.71 -5.96
CA GLU A 136 4.55 27.60 -7.42
C GLU A 136 3.18 27.18 -7.98
N PRO A 137 2.39 28.14 -8.50
CA PRO A 137 1.20 27.84 -9.28
C PRO A 137 1.53 27.02 -10.54
N ILE A 138 0.72 26.00 -10.81
CA ILE A 138 0.88 25.13 -12.00
C ILE A 138 -0.32 25.26 -12.93
N GLN A 139 -1.53 25.25 -12.38
CA GLN A 139 -2.77 25.27 -13.16
C GLN A 139 -3.85 26.08 -12.45
N SER A 140 -4.53 26.96 -13.17
CA SER A 140 -5.75 27.64 -12.75
C SER A 140 -7.00 26.85 -13.20
N TRP A 141 -8.15 27.11 -12.59
CA TRP A 141 -9.41 26.48 -13.00
C TRP A 141 -9.88 26.92 -14.39
N GLY A 142 -9.58 28.16 -14.77
CA GLY A 142 -9.74 28.69 -16.13
C GLY A 142 -8.41 28.63 -16.89
N PRO A 143 -8.24 27.73 -17.89
CA PRO A 143 -6.94 27.49 -18.54
C PRO A 143 -6.25 28.72 -19.13
N SER A 144 -7.02 29.72 -19.54
CA SER A 144 -6.54 30.97 -20.16
C SER A 144 -6.38 32.13 -19.17
N PHE A 145 -6.65 31.92 -17.89
CA PHE A 145 -6.64 32.96 -16.86
C PHE A 145 -5.41 32.86 -15.97
N ASN A 146 -4.90 34.02 -15.57
CA ASN A 146 -3.76 34.17 -14.67
C ASN A 146 -3.96 33.45 -13.33
N PHE A 147 -2.86 33.16 -12.64
CA PHE A 147 -2.89 32.56 -11.32
C PHE A 147 -3.22 33.60 -10.26
N SER A 148 -4.16 33.29 -9.36
CA SER A 148 -4.46 34.17 -8.23
C SER A 148 -4.30 33.46 -6.88
N VAL A 149 -3.74 34.18 -5.92
CA VAL A 149 -3.68 33.78 -4.51
C VAL A 149 -4.31 34.90 -3.70
N TRP A 150 -5.34 34.58 -2.92
CA TRP A 150 -6.12 35.58 -2.18
C TRP A 150 -5.52 35.89 -0.82
N TYR A 151 -5.21 34.83 -0.06
CA TYR A 151 -4.68 34.93 1.28
C TYR A 151 -3.83 33.71 1.60
N VAL A 152 -2.76 33.91 2.36
CA VAL A 152 -1.89 32.84 2.86
C VAL A 152 -1.68 33.01 4.37
N GLU A 153 -1.94 31.95 5.14
CA GLU A 153 -1.53 31.85 6.54
C GLU A 153 -0.56 30.70 6.72
N LEU A 154 0.61 30.94 7.31
CA LEU A 154 1.54 29.90 7.71
C LEU A 154 1.43 29.65 9.21
N ARG A 155 1.42 28.38 9.62
CA ARG A 155 1.49 28.00 11.04
C ARG A 155 2.57 26.97 11.29
N GLY A 156 3.17 27.05 12.47
CA GLY A 156 4.25 26.15 12.87
C GLY A 156 4.84 26.51 14.21
N ASP A 157 6.08 26.06 14.42
CA ASP A 157 6.85 26.26 15.64
C ASP A 157 8.13 27.04 15.33
N ASP A 158 8.26 28.23 15.91
CA ASP A 158 9.44 29.10 15.78
C ASP A 158 10.29 29.14 17.07
N ASP A 159 10.09 28.18 17.99
CA ASP A 159 10.88 28.11 19.20
C ASP A 159 12.38 27.98 18.86
N ARG A 160 13.16 28.93 19.36
CA ARG A 160 14.57 29.09 18.98
C ARG A 160 15.41 27.87 19.31
N THR A 161 15.07 27.12 20.36
CA THR A 161 15.83 25.92 20.77
C THR A 161 15.51 24.74 19.86
N ARG A 162 14.23 24.51 19.57
CA ARG A 162 13.78 23.43 18.68
C ARG A 162 14.20 23.67 17.23
N VAL A 163 14.03 24.90 16.74
CA VAL A 163 14.47 25.29 15.38
C VAL A 163 15.98 25.13 15.22
N LYS A 164 16.79 25.53 16.21
CA LYS A 164 18.25 25.35 16.16
C LYS A 164 18.62 23.87 16.11
N ARG A 165 17.99 23.03 16.94
CA ARG A 165 18.22 21.58 16.95
C ARG A 165 17.83 20.94 15.60
N ALA A 166 16.69 21.33 15.05
CA ALA A 166 16.23 20.86 13.74
C ALA A 166 17.17 21.30 12.61
N GLY A 167 17.72 22.52 12.68
CA GLY A 167 18.72 23.01 11.72
C GLY A 167 20.02 22.20 11.75
N GLN A 168 20.58 21.98 12.94
CA GLN A 168 21.78 21.15 13.12
C GLN A 168 21.56 19.70 12.65
N TRP A 169 20.38 19.15 12.95
CA TRP A 169 20.01 17.82 12.47
C TRP A 169 19.92 17.77 10.93
N LEU A 170 19.31 18.80 10.30
CA LEU A 170 19.20 18.87 8.84
C LEU A 170 20.58 18.96 8.17
N GLU A 171 21.51 19.72 8.73
CA GLU A 171 22.89 19.80 8.23
C GLU A 171 23.57 18.42 8.27
N GLN A 172 23.51 17.73 9.42
CA GLN A 172 24.05 16.37 9.56
C GLN A 172 23.38 15.37 8.60
N TYR A 173 22.07 15.48 8.43
CA TYR A 173 21.32 14.64 7.49
C TYR A 173 21.72 14.90 6.04
N ARG A 174 21.92 16.18 5.67
CA ARG A 174 22.41 16.54 4.33
C ARG A 174 23.81 15.99 4.08
N ASP A 175 24.72 16.10 5.04
CA ASP A 175 26.09 15.57 4.91
C ASP A 175 26.10 14.04 4.75
N LEU A 176 25.24 13.34 5.52
CA LEU A 176 25.02 11.90 5.40
C LEU A 176 24.54 11.53 3.99
N GLU A 177 23.49 12.20 3.49
CA GLU A 177 22.89 11.89 2.18
C GLU A 177 23.80 12.29 1.02
N ILE A 178 24.53 13.40 1.11
CA ILE A 178 25.55 13.79 0.12
C ILE A 178 26.63 12.72 0.05
N THR A 179 27.12 12.24 1.20
CA THR A 179 28.14 11.18 1.23
C THR A 179 27.61 9.91 0.55
N LYS A 180 26.37 9.49 0.88
CA LYS A 180 25.73 8.35 0.22
C LYS A 180 25.56 8.55 -1.29
N LEU A 181 25.18 9.74 -1.74
CA LEU A 181 25.04 10.07 -3.15
C LEU A 181 26.40 10.00 -3.88
N CYS A 182 27.47 10.51 -3.27
CA CYS A 182 28.83 10.37 -3.77
C CYS A 182 29.24 8.90 -3.87
N MET A 183 29.03 8.12 -2.81
CA MET A 183 29.29 6.68 -2.80
C MET A 183 28.52 5.95 -3.91
N LYS A 184 27.22 6.23 -4.05
CA LYS A 184 26.38 5.69 -5.13
C LYS A 184 26.91 6.06 -6.51
N TYR A 185 27.30 7.32 -6.72
CA TYR A 185 27.84 7.79 -7.98
C TYR A 185 29.14 7.05 -8.37
N PHE A 186 30.10 6.96 -7.45
CA PHE A 186 31.37 6.26 -7.71
C PHE A 186 31.17 4.77 -7.94
N ARG A 187 30.27 4.13 -7.18
CA ARG A 187 29.89 2.72 -7.40
C ARG A 187 29.28 2.50 -8.79
N GLN A 188 28.38 3.37 -9.24
CA GLN A 188 27.78 3.31 -10.58
C GLN A 188 28.81 3.48 -11.70
N LYS A 189 29.89 4.24 -11.45
CA LYS A 189 31.01 4.40 -12.38
C LYS A 189 32.09 3.31 -12.24
N ASN A 190 31.84 2.29 -11.43
CA ASN A 190 32.78 1.22 -11.12
C ASN A 190 34.12 1.72 -10.52
N GLN A 191 34.12 2.89 -9.88
CA GLN A 191 35.28 3.48 -9.20
C GLN A 191 35.31 3.04 -7.74
N MET A 192 35.54 1.74 -7.51
CA MET A 192 35.41 1.11 -6.20
C MET A 192 36.46 1.56 -5.18
N GLU A 193 37.65 1.99 -5.62
CA GLU A 193 38.69 2.53 -4.72
C GLU A 193 38.20 3.78 -3.97
N ILE A 194 37.57 4.72 -4.69
CA ILE A 194 37.02 5.95 -4.11
C ILE A 194 35.83 5.63 -3.21
N TYR A 195 34.96 4.71 -3.64
CA TYR A 195 33.84 4.24 -2.83
C TYR A 195 34.33 3.64 -1.49
N ASN A 196 35.31 2.73 -1.53
CA ASN A 196 35.86 2.08 -0.34
C ASN A 196 36.58 3.08 0.57
N ALA A 197 37.30 4.05 0.00
CA ALA A 197 37.94 5.12 0.76
C ALA A 197 36.90 5.98 1.50
N LEU A 198 35.83 6.39 0.82
CA LEU A 198 34.72 7.16 1.44
C LEU A 198 34.00 6.35 2.52
N GLN A 199 33.72 5.06 2.26
CA GLN A 199 33.08 4.19 3.23
C GLN A 199 33.95 4.00 4.48
N SER A 200 35.25 3.78 4.31
CA SER A 200 36.18 3.58 5.42
C SER A 200 36.41 4.85 6.23
N ALA A 201 36.45 6.01 5.56
CA ALA A 201 36.65 7.31 6.22
C ALA A 201 35.41 7.77 6.98
N THR A 202 34.21 7.51 6.47
CA THR A 202 32.96 8.03 7.06
C THR A 202 32.21 7.00 7.91
N GLY A 203 32.47 5.70 7.73
CA GLY A 203 31.72 4.63 8.38
C GLY A 203 30.25 4.53 7.93
N ILE A 204 29.83 5.33 6.94
CA ILE A 204 28.45 5.36 6.47
C ILE A 204 28.17 4.14 5.61
N THR A 205 27.09 3.44 5.93
CA THR A 205 26.60 2.32 5.12
C THR A 205 25.68 2.87 4.03
N LEU A 206 26.00 2.60 2.75
CA LEU A 206 25.22 3.08 1.61
C LEU A 206 23.82 2.44 1.57
N GLU A 207 23.75 1.13 1.76
CA GLU A 207 22.54 0.34 1.54
C GLU A 207 22.57 -0.96 2.36
N HIS A 208 21.45 -1.70 2.36
CA HIS A 208 21.37 -2.98 3.05
C HIS A 208 22.40 -4.00 2.49
N PRO A 209 23.01 -4.85 3.34
CA PRO A 209 24.00 -5.84 2.90
C PRO A 209 23.53 -6.75 1.76
N LEU A 210 22.24 -7.13 1.74
CA LEU A 210 21.67 -7.92 0.64
C LEU A 210 21.73 -7.20 -0.72
N LEU A 211 21.53 -5.88 -0.76
CA LEU A 211 21.68 -5.10 -1.99
C LEU A 211 23.14 -5.04 -2.43
N THR A 212 24.05 -4.96 -1.44
CA THR A 212 25.48 -4.99 -1.72
C THR A 212 25.90 -6.32 -2.33
N GLN A 213 25.42 -7.42 -1.75
CA GLN A 213 25.64 -8.77 -2.26
C GLN A 213 25.04 -8.93 -3.66
N LEU A 214 23.80 -8.49 -3.88
CA LEU A 214 23.14 -8.55 -5.19
C LEU A 214 23.95 -7.82 -6.26
N PHE A 215 24.43 -6.61 -5.96
CA PHE A 215 25.27 -5.86 -6.88
C PHE A 215 26.57 -6.61 -7.20
N ASN A 216 27.24 -7.21 -6.21
CA ASN A 216 28.50 -7.92 -6.46
C ASN A 216 28.28 -9.13 -7.36
N ILE A 217 27.30 -9.97 -7.04
CA ILE A 217 27.00 -11.18 -7.82
C ILE A 217 26.59 -10.80 -9.25
N LEU A 218 25.74 -9.77 -9.41
CA LEU A 218 25.21 -9.38 -10.71
C LEU A 218 26.21 -8.60 -11.57
N VAL A 219 26.92 -7.64 -10.99
CA VAL A 219 27.75 -6.67 -11.73
C VAL A 219 29.21 -7.11 -11.82
N HIS A 220 29.77 -7.72 -10.77
CA HIS A 220 31.16 -8.15 -10.76
C HIS A 220 31.31 -9.60 -11.20
N ASP A 221 30.50 -10.50 -10.66
CA ASP A 221 30.66 -11.95 -10.90
C ASP A 221 29.89 -12.42 -12.15
N GLY A 222 28.81 -11.73 -12.51
CA GLY A 222 27.93 -12.11 -13.62
C GLY A 222 27.21 -13.45 -13.42
N ASP A 223 27.05 -13.88 -12.16
CA ASP A 223 26.45 -15.16 -11.81
C ASP A 223 24.93 -15.02 -11.63
N TYR A 224 24.21 -15.21 -12.73
CA TYR A 224 22.75 -15.08 -12.74
C TYR A 224 22.03 -16.15 -11.90
N GLU A 225 22.62 -17.35 -11.74
CA GLU A 225 22.01 -18.42 -10.96
C GLU A 225 22.02 -18.08 -9.46
N GLN A 226 23.13 -17.55 -8.96
CA GLN A 226 23.20 -17.05 -7.59
C GLN A 226 22.29 -15.84 -7.36
N VAL A 227 22.09 -14.98 -8.36
CA VAL A 227 21.12 -13.87 -8.28
C VAL A 227 19.71 -14.43 -8.10
N GLU A 228 19.30 -15.43 -8.89
CA GLU A 228 17.98 -16.05 -8.76
C GLU A 228 17.77 -16.70 -7.39
N GLN A 229 18.79 -17.38 -6.86
CA GLN A 229 18.75 -17.95 -5.52
C GLN A 229 18.62 -16.86 -4.43
N LEU A 230 19.39 -15.77 -4.54
CA LEU A 230 19.31 -14.64 -3.62
C LEU A 230 17.93 -13.98 -3.64
N MET A 231 17.37 -13.76 -4.82
CA MET A 231 16.02 -13.20 -4.99
C MET A 231 14.95 -14.15 -4.44
N THR A 232 15.07 -15.45 -4.69
CA THR A 232 14.17 -16.47 -4.15
C THR A 232 14.20 -16.46 -2.62
N ASN A 233 15.40 -16.41 -2.02
CA ASN A 233 15.56 -16.29 -0.58
C ASN A 233 14.95 -14.98 -0.06
N ALA A 234 15.10 -13.88 -0.80
CA ALA A 234 14.51 -12.60 -0.41
C ALA A 234 12.97 -12.66 -0.36
N ILE A 235 12.35 -13.38 -1.30
CA ILE A 235 10.90 -13.64 -1.33
C ILE A 235 10.48 -14.48 -0.13
N HIS A 236 11.19 -15.57 0.18
CA HIS A 236 10.88 -16.44 1.31
C HIS A 236 11.01 -15.73 2.67
N ASN A 237 11.83 -14.68 2.76
CA ASN A 237 11.99 -13.84 3.95
C ASN A 237 11.10 -12.58 3.93
N ASP A 238 10.06 -12.56 3.07
CA ASP A 238 9.07 -11.49 2.96
C ASP A 238 9.61 -10.08 2.59
N TYR A 239 10.87 -9.96 2.16
CA TYR A 239 11.42 -8.66 1.75
C TYR A 239 10.67 -8.02 0.57
N LEU A 240 10.00 -8.84 -0.26
CA LEU A 240 9.24 -8.40 -1.43
C LEU A 240 7.72 -8.54 -1.24
N ALA A 241 7.23 -8.88 -0.04
CA ALA A 241 5.82 -9.18 0.20
C ALA A 241 4.89 -8.00 -0.18
N TRP A 242 5.28 -6.77 0.17
CA TRP A 242 4.52 -5.56 -0.18
C TRP A 242 4.44 -5.33 -1.70
N TYR A 243 5.52 -5.61 -2.43
CA TYR A 243 5.52 -5.45 -3.88
C TYR A 243 4.65 -6.52 -4.54
N ILE A 244 4.80 -7.78 -4.09
CA ILE A 244 4.04 -8.94 -4.59
C ILE A 244 2.54 -8.74 -4.35
N SER A 245 2.12 -8.21 -3.20
CA SER A 245 0.71 -8.00 -2.89
C SER A 245 0.02 -6.94 -3.76
N GLN A 246 0.79 -6.06 -4.40
CA GLN A 246 0.28 -5.05 -5.34
C GLN A 246 0.30 -5.51 -6.80
N GLN A 247 0.87 -6.67 -7.11
CA GLN A 247 0.89 -7.15 -8.48
C GLN A 247 -0.47 -7.74 -8.86
N ASP A 248 -0.86 -7.49 -10.11
CA ASP A 248 -2.05 -8.13 -10.69
C ASP A 248 -1.84 -9.64 -10.77
N TYR A 249 -2.83 -10.40 -10.29
CA TYR A 249 -2.80 -11.85 -10.40
C TYR A 249 -2.93 -12.27 -11.87
N ARG A 250 -1.92 -12.98 -12.40
CA ARG A 250 -1.97 -13.57 -13.74
C ARG A 250 -2.24 -15.07 -13.62
N PRO A 251 -3.49 -15.53 -13.81
CA PRO A 251 -3.78 -16.96 -13.74
C PRO A 251 -3.11 -17.68 -14.91
N CYS A 252 -2.32 -18.71 -14.61
CA CYS A 252 -1.76 -19.61 -15.61
C CYS A 252 -2.25 -21.04 -15.38
N TRP A 253 -2.63 -21.71 -16.47
CA TRP A 253 -2.98 -23.13 -16.41
C TRP A 253 -1.75 -23.95 -16.73
N SER A 254 -1.31 -24.77 -15.78
CA SER A 254 -0.24 -25.74 -15.98
C SER A 254 -0.75 -27.14 -15.66
N ARG A 255 -0.22 -28.14 -16.37
CA ARG A 255 -0.54 -29.53 -16.09
C ARG A 255 0.25 -29.99 -14.87
N VAL A 256 -0.44 -30.42 -13.83
CA VAL A 256 0.22 -30.97 -12.64
C VAL A 256 0.56 -32.44 -12.86
N SER A 257 1.79 -32.84 -12.53
CA SER A 257 2.20 -34.24 -12.51
C SER A 257 1.72 -34.89 -11.23
N THR A 258 0.95 -35.97 -11.33
CA THR A 258 0.41 -36.68 -10.16
C THR A 258 0.84 -38.14 -10.22
N PRO A 259 2.02 -38.49 -9.70
CA PRO A 259 2.51 -39.87 -9.71
C PRO A 259 1.63 -40.75 -8.79
N GLY A 260 1.43 -42.01 -9.18
CA GLY A 260 0.71 -43.00 -8.38
C GLY A 260 -0.79 -43.12 -8.69
N PRO A 261 -1.58 -43.72 -7.78
CA PRO A 261 -3.00 -43.95 -7.98
C PRO A 261 -3.74 -42.62 -8.07
N ARG A 262 -4.64 -42.51 -9.05
CA ARG A 262 -5.41 -41.29 -9.31
C ARG A 262 -6.84 -41.65 -9.68
N PRO A 263 -7.80 -40.73 -9.49
CA PRO A 263 -9.16 -40.91 -9.96
C PRO A 263 -9.17 -41.26 -11.46
N GLY A 264 -9.95 -42.28 -11.83
CA GLY A 264 -10.21 -42.61 -13.24
C GLY A 264 -10.96 -41.48 -13.98
N MET A 265 -11.08 -41.63 -15.30
CA MET A 265 -11.86 -40.73 -16.15
C MET A 265 -13.31 -40.65 -15.65
N ARG A 266 -13.84 -39.44 -15.49
CA ARG A 266 -15.18 -39.22 -14.94
C ARG A 266 -15.77 -37.87 -15.32
N GLY A 267 -17.06 -37.83 -15.61
CA GLY A 267 -17.87 -36.63 -15.80
C GLY A 267 -18.79 -36.37 -14.61
N GLY A 268 -19.22 -35.12 -14.41
CA GLY A 268 -20.20 -34.77 -13.36
C GLY A 268 -19.76 -35.03 -11.91
N HIS A 269 -18.47 -35.27 -11.67
CA HIS A 269 -17.87 -35.35 -10.35
C HIS A 269 -17.89 -33.97 -9.68
N GLN A 270 -17.76 -33.91 -8.36
CA GLN A 270 -17.63 -32.64 -7.64
C GLN A 270 -16.34 -32.60 -6.82
N MET A 271 -15.80 -31.39 -6.67
CA MET A 271 -14.55 -31.14 -5.95
C MET A 271 -14.70 -29.97 -4.99
N VAL A 272 -13.97 -30.01 -3.88
CA VAL A 272 -13.86 -28.89 -2.94
C VAL A 272 -12.45 -28.76 -2.37
N LEU A 273 -12.01 -27.52 -2.16
CA LEU A 273 -10.72 -27.19 -1.56
C LEU A 273 -10.89 -26.89 -0.07
N ASP A 274 -10.11 -27.57 0.76
CA ASP A 274 -9.82 -27.16 2.13
C ASP A 274 -8.61 -26.20 2.12
N PRO A 275 -8.80 -24.89 2.36
CA PRO A 275 -7.70 -23.93 2.34
C PRO A 275 -6.75 -24.08 3.54
N LEU A 276 -7.19 -24.67 4.66
CA LEU A 276 -6.37 -24.84 5.86
C LEU A 276 -5.36 -25.96 5.69
N THR A 277 -5.81 -27.10 5.15
CA THR A 277 -4.93 -28.25 4.89
C THR A 277 -4.33 -28.26 3.49
N GLN A 278 -4.78 -27.36 2.60
CA GLN A 278 -4.43 -27.34 1.18
C GLN A 278 -4.74 -28.69 0.49
N THR A 279 -5.91 -29.26 0.81
CA THR A 279 -6.36 -30.55 0.29
C THR A 279 -7.60 -30.38 -0.57
N VAL A 280 -7.61 -30.99 -1.75
CA VAL A 280 -8.78 -31.03 -2.62
C VAL A 280 -9.47 -32.38 -2.50
N TYR A 281 -10.75 -32.41 -2.14
CA TYR A 281 -11.54 -33.62 -2.11
C TYR A 281 -12.35 -33.79 -3.40
N LEU A 282 -12.48 -35.02 -3.88
CA LEU A 282 -13.26 -35.40 -5.05
C LEU A 282 -14.21 -36.54 -4.67
N LEU A 283 -15.50 -36.42 -5.01
CA LEU A 283 -16.48 -37.49 -4.83
C LEU A 283 -17.20 -37.82 -6.14
N GLY A 284 -17.34 -39.12 -6.39
CA GLY A 284 -18.29 -39.69 -7.35
C GLY A 284 -18.07 -39.22 -8.79
N GLY A 285 -19.17 -39.08 -9.53
CA GLY A 285 -19.18 -38.80 -10.96
C GLY A 285 -19.66 -40.01 -11.78
N TRP A 286 -19.44 -39.98 -13.09
CA TRP A 286 -19.82 -41.02 -14.04
C TRP A 286 -18.63 -41.35 -14.95
N ASP A 287 -18.21 -42.60 -15.00
CA ASP A 287 -17.03 -43.04 -15.77
C ASP A 287 -17.30 -43.36 -17.25
N GLY A 288 -18.56 -43.26 -17.68
CA GLY A 288 -19.01 -43.66 -19.01
C GLY A 288 -19.89 -44.91 -19.01
N THR A 289 -19.90 -45.69 -17.93
CA THR A 289 -20.73 -46.89 -17.80
C THR A 289 -21.60 -46.83 -16.54
N GLN A 290 -21.07 -46.34 -15.42
CA GLN A 290 -21.78 -46.33 -14.14
C GLN A 290 -21.52 -45.05 -13.34
N ASP A 291 -22.46 -44.73 -12.47
CA ASP A 291 -22.24 -43.72 -11.44
C ASP A 291 -21.21 -44.24 -10.42
N LEU A 292 -20.42 -43.33 -9.85
CA LEU A 292 -19.36 -43.61 -8.90
C LEU A 292 -19.68 -43.03 -7.51
N SER A 293 -19.12 -43.64 -6.47
CA SER A 293 -19.21 -43.23 -5.06
C SER A 293 -17.84 -43.27 -4.37
N ASP A 294 -16.75 -43.27 -5.13
CA ASP A 294 -15.39 -43.23 -4.60
C ASP A 294 -15.03 -41.81 -4.12
N LEU A 295 -14.37 -41.74 -2.97
CA LEU A 295 -13.86 -40.51 -2.36
C LEU A 295 -12.34 -40.48 -2.45
N TRP A 296 -11.83 -39.42 -3.06
CA TRP A 296 -10.41 -39.14 -3.21
C TRP A 296 -10.02 -37.82 -2.54
N SER A 297 -8.77 -37.73 -2.11
CA SER A 297 -8.13 -36.46 -1.74
C SER A 297 -6.87 -36.22 -2.55
N TYR A 298 -6.61 -34.96 -2.86
CA TYR A 298 -5.38 -34.49 -3.48
C TYR A 298 -4.69 -33.51 -2.55
N SER A 299 -3.48 -33.85 -2.11
CA SER A 299 -2.63 -32.94 -1.34
C SER A 299 -1.92 -31.99 -2.31
N ILE A 300 -2.21 -30.68 -2.23
CA ILE A 300 -1.54 -29.68 -3.06
C ILE A 300 -0.04 -29.61 -2.70
N ARG A 301 0.27 -29.72 -1.41
CA ARG A 301 1.65 -29.67 -0.89
C ARG A 301 2.50 -30.83 -1.42
N GLU A 302 1.94 -32.03 -1.42
CA GLU A 302 2.68 -33.24 -1.83
C GLU A 302 2.46 -33.58 -3.32
N SER A 303 1.53 -32.89 -3.98
CA SER A 303 1.12 -33.16 -5.36
C SER A 303 0.67 -34.61 -5.61
N GLN A 304 0.02 -35.24 -4.62
CA GLN A 304 -0.39 -36.65 -4.68
C GLN A 304 -1.88 -36.85 -4.42
N TRP A 305 -2.44 -37.82 -5.15
CA TRP A 305 -3.79 -38.33 -4.94
C TRP A 305 -3.76 -39.51 -3.96
N THR A 306 -4.79 -39.58 -3.12
CA THR A 306 -5.02 -40.70 -2.20
C THR A 306 -6.47 -41.11 -2.29
N LEU A 307 -6.71 -42.40 -2.49
CA LEU A 307 -8.05 -42.97 -2.40
C LEU A 307 -8.40 -43.09 -0.92
N ILE A 308 -9.39 -42.32 -0.47
CA ILE A 308 -9.87 -42.37 0.92
C ILE A 308 -10.84 -43.54 1.07
N CYS A 309 -11.79 -43.67 0.13
CA CYS A 309 -12.80 -44.71 0.19
C CYS A 309 -13.21 -45.14 -1.22
N PRO A 310 -13.10 -46.43 -1.59
CA PRO A 310 -13.50 -46.92 -2.91
C PRO A 310 -15.01 -46.85 -3.16
N ASN A 311 -15.82 -46.91 -2.10
CA ASN A 311 -17.27 -46.74 -2.17
C ASN A 311 -17.79 -46.27 -0.82
N VAL A 312 -18.21 -45.00 -0.73
CA VAL A 312 -18.70 -44.43 0.52
C VAL A 312 -20.03 -45.04 1.00
N GLU A 313 -20.79 -45.70 0.13
CA GLU A 313 -22.03 -46.40 0.51
C GLU A 313 -21.77 -47.50 1.55
N TYR A 314 -20.64 -48.19 1.46
CA TYR A 314 -20.27 -49.25 2.42
C TYR A 314 -20.03 -48.74 3.83
N VAL A 315 -19.80 -47.44 3.99
CA VAL A 315 -19.62 -46.78 5.30
C VAL A 315 -20.82 -45.89 5.63
N GLY A 316 -21.99 -46.20 5.07
CA GLY A 316 -23.23 -45.48 5.30
C GLY A 316 -23.28 -44.11 4.63
N GLY A 317 -22.44 -43.87 3.63
CA GLY A 317 -22.44 -42.66 2.81
C GLY A 317 -23.43 -42.71 1.64
N PRO A 318 -23.42 -41.68 0.79
CA PRO A 318 -24.29 -41.60 -0.37
C PRO A 318 -24.06 -42.73 -1.38
N THR A 319 -25.14 -43.27 -1.96
CA THR A 319 -25.09 -44.16 -3.14
C THR A 319 -24.34 -43.53 -4.32
N PRO A 320 -23.82 -44.32 -5.28
CA PRO A 320 -23.17 -43.81 -6.49
C PRO A 320 -24.00 -42.75 -7.21
N ARG A 321 -23.33 -41.65 -7.60
CA ARG A 321 -24.01 -40.49 -8.21
C ARG A 321 -23.09 -39.57 -9.00
N SER A 322 -23.67 -38.95 -10.02
CA SER A 322 -23.08 -37.87 -10.82
C SER A 322 -23.95 -36.61 -10.79
N CYS A 323 -23.38 -35.48 -11.23
CA CYS A 323 -24.04 -34.17 -11.32
C CYS A 323 -24.59 -33.64 -9.99
N HIS A 324 -24.03 -34.13 -8.88
CA HIS A 324 -24.36 -33.65 -7.54
C HIS A 324 -23.68 -32.31 -7.24
N LYS A 325 -23.86 -31.80 -6.03
CA LYS A 325 -23.07 -30.69 -5.47
C LYS A 325 -22.27 -31.19 -4.29
N LEU A 326 -21.14 -30.57 -4.00
CA LEU A 326 -20.59 -30.58 -2.65
C LEU A 326 -19.89 -29.30 -2.30
N CYS A 327 -19.90 -29.02 -1.00
CA CYS A 327 -19.28 -27.87 -0.39
C CYS A 327 -18.54 -28.32 0.88
N LEU A 328 -17.70 -27.44 1.39
CA LEU A 328 -16.93 -27.63 2.60
C LEU A 328 -17.23 -26.45 3.51
N ASP A 329 -17.44 -26.72 4.79
CA ASP A 329 -17.47 -25.71 5.84
C ASP A 329 -16.11 -25.71 6.54
N PRO A 330 -15.29 -24.67 6.35
CA PRO A 330 -13.95 -24.60 6.94
C PRO A 330 -13.94 -24.12 8.39
N GLU A 331 -15.02 -23.50 8.91
CA GLU A 331 -15.04 -22.89 10.26
C GLU A 331 -15.52 -23.87 11.34
N SER A 332 -16.38 -24.82 10.97
CA SER A 332 -16.77 -25.92 11.86
C SER A 332 -15.64 -26.93 11.96
N TYR A 333 -14.70 -26.72 12.89
CA TYR A 333 -13.48 -27.50 13.21
C TYR A 333 -13.56 -29.05 13.23
N ASN A 334 -14.68 -29.69 12.90
CA ASN A 334 -14.87 -31.15 12.96
C ASN A 334 -15.81 -31.75 11.90
N ILE A 335 -16.33 -31.01 10.89
CA ILE A 335 -17.39 -31.56 10.01
C ILE A 335 -17.26 -31.14 8.53
N LEU A 336 -16.98 -32.13 7.67
CA LEU A 336 -17.14 -32.06 6.21
C LEU A 336 -18.63 -32.22 5.84
N ASN A 337 -19.40 -31.12 5.83
CA ASN A 337 -20.80 -31.17 5.42
C ASN A 337 -20.93 -31.25 3.89
N LEU A 338 -21.16 -32.45 3.36
CA LEU A 338 -21.18 -32.74 1.92
C LEU A 338 -22.60 -32.71 1.33
N PHE A 339 -23.12 -31.53 1.02
CA PHE A 339 -24.50 -31.40 0.55
C PHE A 339 -24.70 -31.82 -0.91
N ILE A 340 -25.33 -32.99 -1.11
CA ILE A 340 -25.61 -33.55 -2.43
C ILE A 340 -27.06 -33.30 -2.84
N TYR A 341 -27.27 -32.43 -3.83
CA TYR A 341 -28.58 -32.20 -4.46
C TYR A 341 -28.61 -32.77 -5.89
N ARG A 342 -29.73 -33.39 -6.28
CA ARG A 342 -30.03 -33.78 -7.67
C ARG A 342 -31.29 -33.07 -8.13
N VAL A 343 -31.25 -32.39 -9.27
CA VAL A 343 -32.43 -31.94 -10.01
C VAL A 343 -32.29 -32.44 -11.44
N VAL A 344 -33.09 -33.44 -11.83
CA VAL A 344 -33.22 -33.84 -13.24
C VAL A 344 -34.69 -34.19 -13.52
N PRO A 345 -35.29 -33.70 -14.61
CA PRO A 345 -36.68 -33.98 -14.92
C PRO A 345 -36.86 -35.38 -15.54
N ARG A 346 -37.80 -36.11 -14.95
CA ARG A 346 -38.57 -37.28 -15.44
C ARG A 346 -38.04 -38.70 -15.16
N LEU A 347 -38.94 -39.43 -14.49
CA LEU A 347 -39.15 -40.88 -14.36
C LEU A 347 -38.36 -41.62 -13.25
N GLY A 348 -38.89 -41.53 -12.02
CA GLY A 348 -38.59 -42.40 -10.87
C GLY A 348 -39.10 -41.77 -9.55
N PRO A 349 -39.43 -42.55 -8.50
CA PRO A 349 -39.78 -41.98 -7.20
C PRO A 349 -38.55 -41.24 -6.63
N VAL A 350 -38.80 -40.01 -6.20
CA VAL A 350 -37.80 -39.01 -5.80
C VAL A 350 -37.28 -39.34 -4.41
N THR A 351 -35.96 -39.42 -4.24
CA THR A 351 -35.32 -39.33 -2.92
C THR A 351 -34.29 -38.19 -2.96
N SER A 352 -34.60 -37.08 -2.30
CA SER A 352 -33.60 -36.06 -1.95
C SER A 352 -32.95 -36.49 -0.63
N SER A 353 -31.64 -36.65 -0.61
CA SER A 353 -30.90 -37.05 0.59
C SER A 353 -29.75 -36.09 0.84
N VAL A 354 -29.78 -35.37 1.96
CA VAL A 354 -28.65 -34.58 2.43
C VAL A 354 -27.73 -35.50 3.24
N TRP A 355 -26.45 -35.49 2.91
CA TRP A 355 -25.43 -36.27 3.60
C TRP A 355 -24.42 -35.36 4.26
N ILE A 356 -24.04 -35.69 5.48
CA ILE A 356 -23.02 -34.96 6.22
C ILE A 356 -21.93 -35.96 6.62
N ARG A 357 -20.67 -35.67 6.29
CA ARG A 357 -19.50 -36.43 6.76
C ARG A 357 -18.89 -35.72 7.97
N LYS A 358 -19.00 -36.30 9.16
CA LYS A 358 -18.31 -35.78 10.36
C LYS A 358 -16.93 -36.46 10.47
N GLY A 359 -15.88 -35.68 10.70
CA GLY A 359 -14.51 -36.19 10.85
C GLY A 359 -13.75 -35.40 11.91
N GLY A 360 -13.45 -36.04 13.04
CA GLY A 360 -12.66 -35.44 14.13
C GLY A 360 -11.17 -35.77 14.04
N ARG A 361 -10.32 -34.90 14.62
CA ARG A 361 -8.90 -35.22 14.87
C ARG A 361 -8.77 -35.94 16.22
N SER A 362 -8.77 -37.27 16.24
CA SER A 362 -8.44 -38.08 17.42
C SER A 362 -7.87 -39.42 17.01
N LEU A 363 -6.95 -39.97 17.82
CA LEU A 363 -6.27 -41.25 17.62
C LEU A 363 -7.23 -42.45 17.48
N PHE A 364 -8.53 -42.30 17.79
CA PHE A 364 -9.55 -43.37 17.71
C PHE A 364 -10.98 -42.88 17.38
N SER A 365 -11.20 -41.86 16.53
CA SER A 365 -12.57 -41.37 16.26
C SER A 365 -13.14 -41.78 14.90
N ALA A 366 -14.27 -42.47 14.94
CA ALA A 366 -15.03 -43.07 13.86
C ALA A 366 -15.47 -42.10 12.74
N ASP A 367 -15.31 -42.55 11.49
CA ASP A 367 -15.94 -41.99 10.29
C ASP A 367 -17.45 -42.29 10.31
N ILE A 368 -18.29 -41.27 10.41
CA ILE A 368 -19.75 -41.45 10.39
C ILE A 368 -20.38 -40.50 9.38
N TRP A 369 -21.09 -41.10 8.43
CA TRP A 369 -22.00 -40.42 7.52
C TRP A 369 -23.40 -40.41 8.14
N THR A 370 -24.08 -39.29 8.05
CA THR A 370 -25.47 -39.15 8.52
C THR A 370 -26.34 -38.68 7.36
N SER A 371 -27.49 -39.34 7.17
CA SER A 371 -28.57 -38.86 6.31
C SER A 371 -29.73 -38.38 7.17
N ASN A 372 -30.36 -37.26 6.76
CA ASN A 372 -31.66 -36.89 7.28
C ASN A 372 -32.72 -37.53 6.37
N SER A 373 -33.29 -38.66 6.79
CA SER A 373 -34.42 -39.31 6.11
C SER A 373 -35.73 -39.19 6.88
N ASP A 374 -35.99 -38.06 7.54
CA ASP A 374 -37.27 -37.79 8.21
C ASP A 374 -38.17 -36.84 7.38
N SER A 375 -39.24 -37.45 6.85
CA SER A 375 -40.57 -36.89 6.55
C SER A 375 -40.69 -35.46 5.99
N LEU A 376 -40.59 -35.34 4.66
CA LEU A 376 -41.40 -34.38 3.89
C LEU A 376 -42.59 -35.15 3.29
N ASN A 377 -43.53 -35.55 4.13
CA ASN A 377 -44.85 -36.03 3.71
C ASN A 377 -45.86 -35.73 4.83
N SER A 378 -46.27 -34.46 4.89
CA SER A 378 -47.58 -33.91 5.27
C SER A 378 -47.41 -32.50 5.82
#